data_AF-A0A5E4S1T5-F1
#
_entry.id   AF-A0A5E4S1T5-F1
#
_cell.length_a   1.000
_cell.length_b   1.000
_cell.length_c   1.000
_cell.angle_alpha   90.00
_cell.angle_beta   90.00
_cell.angle_gamma   90.00
#
_symmetry.space_group_name_H-M   'P 1'
#
loop_
_entity.id
_entity.type
_entity.pdbx_description
1 polymer ?
#
loop_
_entity_poly.entity_id
_entity_poly.type
_entity_poly.pdbx_seq_one_letter_code
_entity_poly.pdbx_strand_id
1 'polypeptide(L)'
;MDYTTSADNVVHGPTGHRMHSDSVAVPTVWSGDDGNMIIWSLMELLKLANMDGQPFNPDDPDSYTLLRDALLAVFAKRSDYPRVYSITSLPTQNIGPITVAEAGEVWIWSASAYFTGYRSPLCGRPIDGHTLTPLASEIDAVGGTLSKTAYAGLWGYALENNLVVASGAWTAGMHKFVDLGGDNFRCPDLRNQFRRYTGTDADTANARTLGSAQTAAFLHHSHAYGTAAIVQSGVGAGVVTGGNSRAGTTEENGGSETRPVNTAFAPRIHV
;
A
#
# COMPACT_ATOMS: atom_id res chain seq x y z
N MET A 1 -19.73 41.81 6.36
CA MET A 1 -19.40 43.23 6.55
C MET A 1 -17.90 43.31 6.75
N ASP A 2 -17.17 44.02 5.88
CA ASP A 2 -15.71 44.15 5.99
C ASP A 2 -15.37 45.25 7.00
N TYR A 3 -14.86 44.87 8.18
CA TYR A 3 -14.52 45.82 9.24
C TYR A 3 -13.27 46.64 8.94
N THR A 4 -12.51 46.31 7.88
CA THR A 4 -11.36 47.13 7.46
C THR A 4 -11.79 48.44 6.81
N THR A 5 -13.00 48.49 6.25
CA THR A 5 -13.59 49.66 5.60
C THR A 5 -14.78 50.25 6.33
N SER A 6 -15.31 49.56 7.35
CA SER A 6 -16.41 50.09 8.18
C SER A 6 -15.99 51.37 8.92
N ALA A 7 -16.84 52.39 8.86
CA ALA A 7 -16.75 53.60 9.66
C ALA A 7 -17.21 53.37 11.12
N ASP A 8 -17.86 52.24 11.39
CA ASP A 8 -18.52 51.92 12.66
C ASP A 8 -17.66 50.95 13.49
N ASN A 9 -16.41 51.35 13.76
CA ASN A 9 -15.51 50.55 14.60
C ASN A 9 -14.73 51.35 15.63
N VAL A 10 -14.32 50.63 16.67
CA VAL A 10 -13.33 51.03 17.66
C VAL A 10 -12.14 50.09 17.58
N VAL A 11 -10.94 50.58 17.85
CA VAL A 11 -9.74 49.74 17.90
C VAL A 11 -9.55 49.27 19.33
N HIS A 12 -9.53 47.95 19.54
CA HIS A 12 -9.21 47.36 20.82
C HIS A 12 -7.72 47.62 21.13
N GLY A 13 -7.45 48.50 22.09
CA GLY A 13 -6.11 49.00 22.40
C GLY A 13 -5.02 47.92 22.58
N PRO A 14 -5.29 46.79 23.26
CA PRO A 14 -4.31 45.73 23.47
C PRO A 14 -3.97 44.90 22.23
N THR A 15 -4.94 44.61 21.36
CA THR A 15 -4.76 43.68 20.22
C THR A 15 -4.69 44.39 18.87
N GLY A 16 -5.05 45.68 18.81
CA GLY A 16 -5.12 46.46 17.57
C GLY A 16 -6.27 46.05 16.64
N HIS A 17 -7.13 45.13 17.06
CA HIS A 17 -8.24 44.65 16.24
C HIS A 17 -9.39 45.68 16.23
N ARG A 18 -9.97 45.93 15.05
CA ARG A 18 -11.18 46.74 14.90
C ARG A 18 -12.40 45.93 15.34
N MET A 19 -13.18 46.46 16.27
CA MET A 19 -14.41 45.88 16.81
C MET A 19 -15.60 46.80 16.50
N HIS A 20 -16.82 46.26 16.48
CA HIS A 20 -18.04 47.06 16.35
C HIS A 20 -18.13 48.10 17.47
N SER A 21 -18.58 49.32 17.14
CA SER A 21 -18.78 50.40 18.09
C SER A 21 -20.25 50.79 18.14
N ASP A 22 -20.90 50.59 19.29
CA ASP A 22 -22.31 50.96 19.52
C ASP A 22 -22.55 52.48 19.51
N SER A 23 -21.49 53.29 19.39
CA SER A 23 -21.52 54.76 19.41
C SER A 23 -21.59 55.44 18.04
N VAL A 24 -21.57 54.69 16.93
CA VAL A 24 -21.63 55.23 15.56
C VAL A 24 -22.87 54.71 14.84
N ALA A 25 -23.63 55.62 14.20
CA ALA A 25 -24.90 55.30 13.56
C ALA A 25 -24.71 54.48 12.28
N VAL A 26 -25.19 53.23 12.29
CA VAL A 26 -25.03 52.27 11.19
C VAL A 26 -25.93 52.62 9.99
N PRO A 27 -25.41 52.85 8.76
CA PRO A 27 -26.21 53.28 7.60
C PRO A 27 -27.15 52.21 7.02
N THR A 28 -26.90 50.94 7.31
CA THR A 28 -27.79 49.83 6.95
C THR A 28 -28.38 49.29 8.24
N VAL A 29 -29.71 49.41 8.38
CA VAL A 29 -30.44 48.96 9.56
C VAL A 29 -30.26 47.44 9.67
N TRP A 30 -29.31 47.01 10.50
CA TRP A 30 -29.30 45.67 11.03
C TRP A 30 -30.56 45.52 11.87
N SER A 31 -31.53 44.78 11.38
CA SER A 31 -32.75 44.56 12.13
C SER A 31 -32.49 43.58 13.28
N GLY A 32 -33.30 43.64 14.33
CA GLY A 32 -33.27 42.62 15.37
C GLY A 32 -33.49 41.22 14.80
N ASP A 33 -34.25 41.11 13.71
CA ASP A 33 -34.50 39.85 13.01
C ASP A 33 -33.26 39.31 12.29
N ASP A 34 -32.46 40.19 11.65
CA ASP A 34 -31.18 39.80 11.03
C ASP A 34 -30.18 39.30 12.09
N GLY A 35 -30.14 39.99 13.23
CA GLY A 35 -29.31 39.58 14.38
C GLY A 35 -29.73 38.25 14.96
N ASN A 36 -31.03 38.07 15.18
CA ASN A 36 -31.58 36.81 15.67
C ASN A 36 -31.28 35.67 14.71
N MET A 37 -31.46 35.85 13.40
CA MET A 37 -31.18 34.81 12.40
C MET A 37 -29.73 34.31 12.48
N ILE A 38 -28.77 35.22 12.58
CA ILE A 38 -27.35 34.85 12.68
C ILE A 38 -27.05 34.15 14.01
N ILE A 39 -27.54 34.68 15.14
CA ILE A 39 -27.33 34.09 16.46
C ILE A 39 -27.89 32.67 16.52
N TRP A 40 -29.13 32.47 16.06
CA TRP A 40 -29.76 31.14 16.05
C TRP A 40 -29.04 30.17 15.12
N SER A 41 -28.59 30.63 13.95
CA SER A 41 -27.84 29.79 13.01
C SER A 41 -26.49 29.34 13.59
N LEU A 42 -25.79 30.21 14.32
CA LEU A 42 -24.53 29.88 14.97
C LEU A 42 -24.73 28.95 16.18
N MET A 43 -25.80 29.15 16.96
CA MET A 43 -26.17 28.25 18.05
C MET A 43 -26.49 26.84 17.55
N GLU A 44 -27.21 26.72 16.44
CA GLU A 44 -27.50 25.42 15.83
C GLU A 44 -26.22 24.71 15.38
N LEU A 45 -25.24 25.46 14.85
CA LEU A 45 -23.94 24.89 14.51
C LEU A 45 -23.19 24.34 15.73
N LEU A 46 -23.16 25.06 16.86
CA LEU A 46 -22.55 24.58 18.10
C LEU A 46 -23.21 23.28 18.60
N LYS A 47 -24.54 23.24 18.53
CA LYS A 47 -25.31 22.04 18.85
C LYS A 47 -24.97 20.87 17.93
N LEU A 48 -24.87 21.10 16.62
CA LEU A 48 -24.43 20.09 15.65
C LEU A 48 -22.99 19.63 15.91
N ALA A 49 -22.11 20.54 16.35
CA ALA A 49 -20.74 20.22 16.76
C ALA A 49 -20.68 19.41 18.06
N ASN A 50 -21.73 19.43 18.87
CA ASN A 50 -21.77 18.92 20.25
C ASN A 50 -20.82 19.70 21.18
N MET A 51 -20.82 21.03 21.01
CA MET A 51 -20.06 21.99 21.80
C MET A 51 -21.02 22.93 22.52
N ASP A 52 -20.67 23.31 23.74
CA ASP A 52 -21.45 24.27 24.50
C ASP A 52 -21.13 25.70 24.04
N GLY A 53 -22.16 26.56 24.08
CA GLY A 53 -21.94 28.00 23.90
C GLY A 53 -21.18 28.54 25.10
N GLN A 54 -20.17 29.37 24.84
CA GLN A 54 -19.46 30.12 25.87
C GLN A 54 -19.55 31.62 25.62
N PRO A 55 -19.60 32.44 26.68
CA PRO A 55 -19.48 33.89 26.53
C PRO A 55 -18.15 34.24 25.87
N PHE A 56 -18.16 35.29 25.03
CA PHE A 56 -16.91 35.86 24.54
C PHE A 56 -16.12 36.43 25.73
N ASN A 57 -14.84 36.05 25.84
CA ASN A 57 -13.94 36.54 26.86
C ASN A 57 -12.60 36.93 26.20
N PRO A 58 -12.25 38.22 26.15
CA PRO A 58 -11.05 38.67 25.46
C PRO A 58 -9.74 38.17 26.10
N ASP A 59 -9.78 37.73 27.36
CA ASP A 59 -8.64 37.13 28.07
C ASP A 59 -8.56 35.60 27.87
N ASP A 60 -9.54 35.00 27.18
CA ASP A 60 -9.61 33.57 26.87
C ASP A 60 -9.50 33.34 25.36
N PRO A 61 -8.32 32.90 24.87
CA PRO A 61 -8.10 32.57 23.47
C PRO A 61 -9.10 31.57 22.87
N ASP A 62 -9.64 30.64 23.67
CA ASP A 62 -10.56 29.61 23.20
C ASP A 62 -11.93 30.22 22.83
N SER A 63 -12.29 31.35 23.44
CA SER A 63 -13.52 32.09 23.11
C SER A 63 -13.48 32.69 21.69
N TYR A 64 -12.30 32.92 21.12
CA TYR A 64 -12.12 33.41 19.75
C TYR A 64 -12.29 32.32 18.70
N THR A 65 -12.10 31.05 19.05
CA THR A 65 -12.02 29.94 18.09
C THR A 65 -13.22 29.03 18.10
N LEU A 66 -14.14 29.20 19.04
CA LEU A 66 -15.34 28.36 19.21
C LEU A 66 -16.08 28.09 17.89
N LEU A 67 -16.35 29.13 17.08
CA LEU A 67 -17.05 28.98 15.81
C LEU A 67 -16.25 28.16 14.78
N ARG A 68 -14.94 28.43 14.67
CA ARG A 68 -14.03 27.68 13.79
C ARG A 68 -14.01 26.22 14.19
N ASP A 69 -13.86 25.94 15.48
CA ASP A 69 -13.74 24.58 16.02
C ASP A 69 -15.07 23.82 15.85
N ALA A 70 -16.21 24.50 16.00
CA ALA A 70 -17.53 23.95 15.71
C ALA A 70 -17.70 23.59 14.22
N LEU A 71 -17.28 24.47 13.30
CA LEU A 71 -17.29 24.17 11.86
C LEU A 71 -16.43 22.94 11.55
N LEU A 72 -15.21 22.87 12.09
CA LEU A 72 -14.32 21.73 11.91
C LEU A 72 -14.94 20.43 12.44
N ALA A 73 -15.58 20.47 13.61
CA ALA A 73 -16.27 19.32 14.19
C ALA A 73 -17.47 18.87 13.34
N VAL A 74 -18.27 19.80 12.82
CA VAL A 74 -19.41 19.48 11.94
C VAL A 74 -18.95 18.90 10.61
N PHE A 75 -17.90 19.46 10.01
CA PHE A 75 -17.31 18.90 8.79
C PHE A 75 -16.73 17.52 9.06
N ALA A 76 -16.03 17.27 10.17
CA ALA A 76 -15.54 15.92 10.50
C ALA A 76 -16.66 14.86 10.59
N LYS A 77 -17.89 15.26 10.93
CA LYS A 77 -19.07 14.39 10.98
C LYS A 77 -19.69 14.12 9.60
N ARG A 78 -19.35 14.89 8.56
CA ARG A 78 -19.83 14.62 7.20
C ARG A 78 -19.28 13.29 6.68
N SER A 79 -20.18 12.55 6.03
CA SER A 79 -19.92 11.22 5.45
C SER A 79 -20.03 11.22 3.92
N ASP A 80 -20.33 12.37 3.34
CA ASP A 80 -20.51 12.55 1.90
C ASP A 80 -19.21 12.77 1.12
N TYR A 81 -18.07 12.92 1.82
CA TYR A 81 -16.75 12.96 1.20
C TYR A 81 -15.76 11.99 1.86
N PRO A 82 -14.78 11.47 1.10
CA PRO A 82 -13.75 10.59 1.66
C PRO A 82 -12.86 11.35 2.64
N ARG A 83 -12.61 10.75 3.81
CA ARG A 83 -11.67 11.31 4.78
C ARG A 83 -10.24 11.05 4.32
N VAL A 84 -9.46 12.11 4.09
CA VAL A 84 -8.10 12.00 3.56
C VAL A 84 -7.07 12.16 4.68
N TYR A 85 -6.13 11.22 4.78
CA TYR A 85 -5.03 11.25 5.75
C TYR A 85 -3.68 11.01 5.06
N SER A 86 -2.62 11.50 5.70
CA SER A 86 -1.25 11.13 5.32
C SER A 86 -0.94 9.72 5.84
N ILE A 87 -0.18 8.94 5.07
CA ILE A 87 0.33 7.62 5.49
C ILE A 87 1.17 7.69 6.79
N THR A 88 1.75 8.86 7.08
CA THR A 88 2.56 9.11 8.28
C THR A 88 1.75 9.57 9.50
N SER A 89 0.46 9.88 9.30
CA SER A 89 -0.43 10.40 10.34
C SER A 89 -1.82 9.77 10.20
N LEU A 90 -1.84 8.44 10.26
CA LEU A 90 -3.09 7.66 10.19
C LEU A 90 -3.84 7.74 11.52
N PRO A 91 -5.18 7.74 11.50
CA PRO A 91 -5.96 7.68 12.74
C PRO A 91 -5.64 6.41 13.55
N THR A 92 -5.60 6.55 14.87
CA THR A 92 -5.34 5.45 15.81
C THR A 92 -6.61 4.72 16.25
N GLN A 93 -7.76 5.09 15.71
CA GLN A 93 -9.07 4.49 15.97
C GLN A 93 -9.82 4.24 14.67
N ASN A 94 -10.74 3.26 14.70
CA ASN A 94 -11.58 2.98 13.56
C ASN A 94 -12.61 4.10 13.35
N ILE A 95 -12.40 4.90 12.32
CA ILE A 95 -13.31 5.94 11.86
C ILE A 95 -13.92 5.59 10.50
N GLY A 96 -14.01 4.30 10.15
CA GLY A 96 -14.47 3.85 8.83
C GLY A 96 -13.38 3.97 7.75
N PRO A 97 -13.71 3.74 6.46
CA PRO A 97 -12.74 3.82 5.37
C PRO A 97 -12.13 5.22 5.24
N ILE A 98 -10.85 5.27 4.91
CA ILE A 98 -10.10 6.52 4.69
C ILE A 98 -9.39 6.47 3.34
N THR A 99 -9.13 7.62 2.74
CA THR A 99 -8.23 7.76 1.60
C THR A 99 -6.84 8.14 2.11
N VAL A 100 -5.82 7.43 1.66
CA VAL A 100 -4.42 7.77 1.99
C VAL A 100 -3.82 8.55 0.83
N ALA A 101 -3.46 9.81 1.10
CA ALA A 101 -3.10 10.78 0.07
C ALA A 101 -1.91 10.32 -0.79
N GLU A 102 -0.86 9.81 -0.16
CA GLU A 102 0.39 9.42 -0.82
C GLU A 102 0.26 8.09 -1.57
N ALA A 103 -0.67 7.22 -1.16
CA ALA A 103 -0.92 5.94 -1.81
C ALA A 103 -1.97 6.05 -2.93
N GLY A 104 -2.84 7.06 -2.90
CA GLY A 104 -3.97 7.17 -3.82
C GLY A 104 -5.01 6.06 -3.65
N GLU A 105 -5.07 5.46 -2.45
CA GLU A 105 -5.85 4.26 -2.16
C GLU A 105 -6.83 4.49 -1.00
N VAL A 106 -7.93 3.73 -1.02
CA VAL A 106 -8.82 3.61 0.14
C VAL A 106 -8.30 2.52 1.07
N TRP A 107 -7.98 2.90 2.30
CA TRP A 107 -7.54 1.99 3.35
C TRP A 107 -8.68 1.70 4.32
N ILE A 108 -8.68 0.47 4.83
CA ILE A 108 -9.69 -0.02 5.77
C ILE A 108 -9.04 -0.35 7.11
N TRP A 109 -9.84 -0.27 8.18
CA TRP A 109 -9.40 -0.66 9.51
C TRP A 109 -9.23 -2.18 9.57
N SER A 110 -8.01 -2.63 9.88
CA SER A 110 -7.69 -4.03 10.15
C SER A 110 -7.57 -4.26 11.64
N ALA A 111 -8.18 -5.33 12.13
CA ALA A 111 -8.08 -5.78 13.52
C ALA A 111 -7.88 -7.30 13.52
N SER A 112 -6.62 -7.72 13.54
CA SER A 112 -6.20 -9.11 13.66
C SER A 112 -5.42 -9.33 14.96
N ALA A 113 -5.08 -10.58 15.26
CA ALA A 113 -4.21 -10.91 16.39
C ALA A 113 -2.79 -10.31 16.26
N TYR A 114 -2.39 -9.88 15.06
CA TYR A 114 -1.03 -9.45 14.76
C TYR A 114 -0.92 -7.96 14.38
N PHE A 115 -2.03 -7.30 14.05
CA PHE A 115 -2.06 -5.88 13.71
C PHE A 115 -3.43 -5.26 13.94
N THR A 116 -3.45 -4.09 14.57
CA THR A 116 -4.64 -3.24 14.70
C THR A 116 -4.32 -1.84 14.18
N GLY A 117 -5.05 -1.38 13.15
CA GLY A 117 -4.82 -0.09 12.51
C GLY A 117 -5.25 -0.08 11.05
N TYR A 118 -5.04 1.06 10.37
CA TYR A 118 -5.25 1.17 8.93
C TYR A 118 -4.10 0.55 8.14
N ARG A 119 -4.43 -0.25 7.12
CA ARG A 119 -3.47 -0.73 6.13
C ARG A 119 -4.11 -0.83 4.75
N SER A 120 -3.29 -0.76 3.70
CA SER A 120 -3.75 -1.00 2.33
C SER A 120 -4.39 -2.40 2.21
N PRO A 121 -5.51 -2.55 1.49
CA PRO A 121 -6.03 -3.86 1.10
C PRO A 121 -5.04 -4.71 0.29
N LEU A 122 -4.04 -4.07 -0.32
CA LEU A 122 -2.99 -4.69 -1.12
C LEU A 122 -1.70 -4.94 -0.33
N CYS A 123 -1.70 -4.70 0.98
CA CYS A 123 -0.52 -4.85 1.83
C CYS A 123 0.16 -6.21 1.64
N GLY A 124 1.47 -6.18 1.34
CA GLY A 124 2.30 -7.39 1.18
C GLY A 124 2.09 -8.17 -0.12
N ARG A 125 1.25 -7.67 -1.03
CA ARG A 125 1.13 -8.18 -2.41
C ARG A 125 2.38 -7.80 -3.22
N PRO A 126 3.05 -8.74 -3.90
CA PRO A 126 4.11 -8.40 -4.83
C PRO A 126 3.53 -7.74 -6.09
N ILE A 127 4.09 -6.59 -6.42
CA ILE A 127 3.74 -5.76 -7.58
C ILE A 127 4.98 -5.54 -8.45
N ASP A 128 4.76 -5.12 -9.69
CA ASP A 128 5.85 -4.77 -10.61
C ASP A 128 6.07 -3.25 -10.53
N GLY A 129 7.19 -2.83 -9.94
CA GLY A 129 7.56 -1.42 -9.82
C GLY A 129 7.96 -0.81 -11.17
N HIS A 130 7.69 0.47 -11.37
CA HIS A 130 8.01 1.21 -12.60
C HIS A 130 8.89 2.46 -12.36
N THR A 131 9.29 2.69 -11.12
CA THR A 131 10.13 3.81 -10.68
C THR A 131 11.47 3.30 -10.15
N LEU A 132 12.50 4.16 -10.16
CA LEU A 132 13.82 3.81 -9.62
C LEU A 132 13.84 3.73 -8.09
N THR A 133 12.99 4.53 -7.44
CA THR A 133 12.79 4.53 -5.99
C THR A 133 11.35 4.09 -5.73
N PRO A 134 11.11 3.21 -4.73
CA PRO A 134 9.75 2.80 -4.37
C PRO A 134 8.84 4.01 -4.12
N LEU A 135 7.60 3.94 -4.59
CA LEU A 135 6.57 4.90 -4.21
C LEU A 135 6.26 4.79 -2.70
N ALA A 136 5.54 5.76 -2.14
CA ALA A 136 5.21 5.77 -0.71
C ALA A 136 4.39 4.54 -0.25
N SER A 137 3.66 3.89 -1.17
CA SER A 137 2.92 2.65 -0.93
C SER A 137 3.75 1.37 -1.13
N GLU A 138 5.02 1.49 -1.53
CA GLU A 138 5.86 0.41 -1.99
C GLU A 138 7.09 0.23 -1.11
N ILE A 139 7.62 -1.00 -1.10
CA ILE A 139 8.91 -1.33 -0.51
C ILE A 139 9.69 -2.24 -1.45
N ASP A 140 11.01 -2.13 -1.44
CA ASP A 140 11.85 -3.01 -2.24
C ASP A 140 11.87 -4.44 -1.69
N ALA A 141 11.43 -5.40 -2.51
CA ALA A 141 11.54 -6.83 -2.24
C ALA A 141 12.92 -7.37 -2.68
N VAL A 142 13.99 -6.80 -2.11
CA VAL A 142 15.41 -7.13 -2.43
C VAL A 142 16.18 -7.71 -1.24
N GLY A 143 15.49 -8.22 -0.22
CA GLY A 143 16.09 -8.78 0.98
C GLY A 143 16.51 -7.75 2.04
N GLY A 144 16.01 -6.51 1.93
CA GLY A 144 16.28 -5.43 2.89
C GLY A 144 15.74 -5.70 4.30
N THR A 145 16.28 -5.00 5.29
CA THR A 145 15.82 -5.07 6.69
C THR A 145 14.93 -3.89 7.03
N LEU A 146 13.78 -4.15 7.65
CA LEU A 146 12.80 -3.14 8.07
C LEU A 146 12.46 -3.28 9.56
N SER A 147 11.96 -2.21 10.16
CA SER A 147 11.48 -2.20 11.55
C SER A 147 10.05 -2.74 11.65
N LYS A 148 9.80 -3.64 12.61
CA LYS A 148 8.48 -4.19 12.96
C LYS A 148 7.52 -3.10 13.43
N THR A 149 8.02 -2.04 14.09
CA THR A 149 7.18 -0.94 14.57
C THR A 149 6.83 0.02 13.44
N ALA A 150 7.82 0.43 12.65
CA ALA A 150 7.59 1.36 11.53
C ALA A 150 6.72 0.72 10.42
N TYR A 151 6.85 -0.59 10.22
CA TYR A 151 6.11 -1.35 9.22
C TYR A 151 5.19 -2.41 9.85
N ALA A 152 4.50 -2.04 10.93
CA ALA A 152 3.63 -2.94 11.70
C ALA A 152 2.53 -3.61 10.85
N GLY A 153 1.95 -2.88 9.89
CA GLY A 153 0.92 -3.42 9.00
C GLY A 153 1.43 -4.55 8.10
N LEU A 154 2.65 -4.40 7.55
CA LEU A 154 3.30 -5.40 6.73
C LEU A 154 3.78 -6.60 7.55
N TRP A 155 4.31 -6.35 8.75
CA TRP A 155 4.73 -7.41 9.66
C TRP A 155 3.54 -8.25 10.13
N GLY A 156 2.43 -7.60 10.51
CA GLY A 156 1.17 -8.26 10.81
C GLY A 156 0.66 -9.11 9.65
N TYR A 157 0.67 -8.56 8.42
CA TYR A 157 0.34 -9.33 7.21
C TYR A 157 1.21 -10.59 7.06
N ALA A 158 2.52 -10.49 7.28
CA ALA A 158 3.42 -11.64 7.13
C ALA A 158 3.09 -12.75 8.13
N LEU A 159 2.76 -12.39 9.38
CA LEU A 159 2.34 -13.33 10.42
C LEU A 159 0.98 -13.96 10.12
N GLU A 160 -0.01 -13.16 9.73
CA GLU A 160 -1.36 -13.61 9.37
C GLU A 160 -1.36 -14.66 8.25
N ASN A 161 -0.40 -14.57 7.32
CA ASN A 161 -0.33 -15.44 6.14
C ASN A 161 0.72 -16.56 6.27
N ASN A 162 1.28 -16.80 7.47
CA ASN A 162 2.36 -17.77 7.68
C ASN A 162 3.52 -17.60 6.67
N LEU A 163 3.93 -16.35 6.45
CA LEU A 163 5.04 -15.97 5.56
C LEU A 163 6.34 -15.72 6.32
N VAL A 164 6.33 -15.78 7.65
CA VAL A 164 7.52 -15.63 8.49
C VAL A 164 8.25 -16.96 8.63
N VAL A 165 9.57 -16.95 8.42
CA VAL A 165 10.46 -18.10 8.58
C VAL A 165 11.68 -17.72 9.43
N ALA A 166 12.32 -18.72 10.03
CA ALA A 166 13.62 -18.53 10.67
C ALA A 166 14.71 -18.26 9.63
N SER A 167 15.78 -17.55 10.02
CA SER A 167 16.82 -17.14 9.08
C SER A 167 17.49 -18.31 8.35
N GLY A 168 17.67 -19.45 9.00
CA GLY A 168 18.26 -20.65 8.38
C GLY A 168 17.34 -21.36 7.38
N ALA A 169 16.03 -21.08 7.40
CA ALA A 169 15.05 -21.64 6.47
C ALA A 169 14.77 -20.70 5.28
N TRP A 170 15.35 -19.49 5.29
CA TRP A 170 15.16 -18.49 4.25
C TRP A 170 16.17 -18.65 3.11
N THR A 171 15.73 -18.44 1.89
CA THR A 171 16.59 -18.35 0.71
C THR A 171 16.06 -17.26 -0.22
N ALA A 172 16.96 -16.57 -0.91
CA ALA A 172 16.57 -15.61 -1.94
C ALA A 172 15.69 -16.28 -3.00
N GLY A 173 14.68 -15.55 -3.47
CA GLY A 173 13.63 -16.03 -4.37
C GLY A 173 12.35 -16.46 -3.66
N MET A 174 12.35 -16.55 -2.32
CA MET A 174 11.14 -16.82 -1.56
C MET A 174 10.38 -15.53 -1.23
N HIS A 175 9.04 -15.55 -1.37
CA HIS A 175 8.15 -14.52 -0.79
C HIS A 175 7.92 -14.80 0.68
N LYS A 176 9.00 -14.84 1.46
CA LYS A 176 9.02 -15.10 2.89
C LYS A 176 9.81 -14.01 3.60
N PHE A 177 9.33 -13.66 4.80
CA PHE A 177 9.95 -12.70 5.69
C PHE A 177 10.77 -13.44 6.74
N VAL A 178 11.85 -12.83 7.23
CA VAL A 178 12.67 -13.42 8.30
C VAL A 178 12.49 -12.61 9.56
N ASP A 179 12.15 -13.27 10.66
CA ASP A 179 12.30 -12.66 11.98
C ASP A 179 13.80 -12.63 12.33
N LEU A 180 14.38 -11.43 12.41
CA LEU A 180 15.79 -11.24 12.77
C LEU A 180 15.99 -11.15 14.30
N GLY A 181 14.93 -11.30 15.08
CA GLY A 181 14.90 -10.98 16.50
C GLY A 181 14.80 -9.48 16.75
N GLY A 182 14.48 -9.12 17.99
CA GLY A 182 14.26 -7.72 18.39
C GLY A 182 13.21 -7.02 17.50
N ASP A 183 13.52 -5.79 17.11
CA ASP A 183 12.58 -4.90 16.43
C ASP A 183 12.62 -4.98 14.91
N ASN A 184 13.40 -5.88 14.32
CA ASN A 184 13.65 -5.89 12.87
C ASN A 184 13.22 -7.20 12.21
N PHE A 185 12.85 -7.11 10.93
CA PHE A 185 12.59 -8.26 10.08
C PHE A 185 13.20 -8.06 8.69
N ARG A 186 13.50 -9.16 7.99
CA ARG A 186 13.97 -9.13 6.61
C ARG A 186 12.80 -9.29 5.64
N CYS A 187 12.78 -8.48 4.59
CA CYS A 187 11.85 -8.60 3.48
C CYS A 187 12.21 -9.77 2.54
N PRO A 188 11.26 -10.24 1.72
CA PRO A 188 11.56 -11.09 0.57
C PRO A 188 12.66 -10.52 -0.32
N ASP A 189 13.39 -11.41 -1.00
CA ASP A 189 14.24 -11.06 -2.14
C ASP A 189 13.67 -11.75 -3.38
N LEU A 190 12.97 -11.01 -4.24
CA LEU A 190 12.29 -11.55 -5.42
C LEU A 190 13.04 -11.26 -6.73
N ARG A 191 14.28 -10.80 -6.64
CA ARG A 191 15.10 -10.56 -7.84
C ARG A 191 15.31 -11.88 -8.59
N ASN A 192 15.27 -11.80 -9.92
CA ASN A 192 15.45 -12.93 -10.83
C ASN A 192 14.40 -14.05 -10.68
N GLN A 193 13.20 -13.75 -10.15
CA GLN A 193 12.11 -14.71 -10.02
C GLN A 193 10.97 -14.42 -10.98
N PHE A 194 10.43 -15.47 -11.62
CA PHE A 194 9.13 -15.40 -12.25
C PHE A 194 8.01 -15.66 -11.23
N ARG A 195 6.84 -15.05 -11.41
CA ARG A 195 5.65 -15.41 -10.63
C ARG A 195 5.01 -16.67 -11.20
N ARG A 196 4.71 -17.64 -10.34
CA ARG A 196 3.93 -18.84 -10.68
C ARG A 196 2.87 -19.07 -9.62
N TYR A 197 1.73 -19.65 -9.97
CA TYR A 197 0.71 -19.98 -8.98
C TYR A 197 1.07 -21.22 -8.15
N THR A 198 0.65 -21.24 -6.88
CA THR A 198 0.66 -22.43 -6.03
C THR A 198 -0.16 -23.54 -6.68
N GLY A 199 0.27 -24.79 -6.48
CA GLY A 199 -0.32 -25.99 -7.07
C GLY A 199 0.61 -27.17 -6.85
N THR A 200 0.29 -28.33 -7.44
CA THR A 200 1.18 -29.50 -7.37
C THR A 200 2.36 -29.33 -8.32
N ASP A 201 3.58 -29.47 -7.82
CA ASP A 201 4.80 -29.50 -8.64
C ASP A 201 4.81 -30.76 -9.50
N ALA A 202 4.96 -30.58 -10.82
CA ALA A 202 4.95 -31.67 -11.78
C ALA A 202 6.14 -32.64 -11.63
N ASP A 203 7.27 -32.19 -11.07
CA ASP A 203 8.45 -33.04 -10.91
C ASP A 203 8.40 -33.88 -9.65
N THR A 204 7.84 -33.33 -8.57
CA THR A 204 7.90 -33.94 -7.23
C THR A 204 6.55 -34.43 -6.74
N ALA A 205 5.48 -34.17 -7.48
CA ALA A 205 4.09 -34.37 -7.07
C ALA A 205 3.72 -33.70 -5.72
N ASN A 206 4.55 -32.78 -5.23
CA ASN A 206 4.33 -32.12 -3.95
C ASN A 206 3.53 -30.83 -4.13
N ALA A 207 2.62 -30.56 -3.19
CA ALA A 207 1.94 -29.28 -3.14
C ALA A 207 2.93 -28.15 -2.85
N ARG A 208 2.88 -27.08 -3.65
CA ARG A 208 3.74 -25.92 -3.46
C ARG A 208 3.19 -24.97 -2.42
N THR A 209 3.97 -24.76 -1.38
CA THR A 209 3.69 -23.79 -0.33
C THR A 209 3.74 -22.36 -0.86
N LEU A 210 2.82 -21.51 -0.41
CA LEU A 210 2.80 -20.08 -0.73
C LEU A 210 4.16 -19.42 -0.39
N GLY A 211 4.69 -18.67 -1.34
CA GLY A 211 5.95 -17.95 -1.25
C GLY A 211 7.20 -18.82 -1.41
N SER A 212 7.08 -20.12 -1.72
CA SER A 212 8.23 -20.98 -1.99
C SER A 212 8.90 -20.66 -3.33
N ALA A 213 10.23 -20.74 -3.36
CA ALA A 213 11.02 -20.71 -4.59
C ALA A 213 11.07 -22.09 -5.25
N GLN A 214 11.25 -22.12 -6.57
CA GLN A 214 11.51 -23.33 -7.35
C GLN A 214 12.59 -23.04 -8.38
N THR A 215 13.55 -23.94 -8.53
CA THR A 215 14.65 -23.82 -9.49
C THR A 215 14.17 -24.04 -10.93
N ALA A 216 14.95 -23.52 -11.88
CA ALA A 216 14.74 -23.78 -13.30
C ALA A 216 14.92 -25.28 -13.60
N ALA A 217 14.20 -25.77 -14.61
CA ALA A 217 14.30 -27.13 -15.13
C ALA A 217 13.97 -27.14 -16.64
N PHE A 218 14.44 -28.16 -17.36
CA PHE A 218 14.04 -28.44 -18.73
C PHE A 218 13.19 -29.70 -18.77
N LEU A 219 12.16 -29.72 -19.62
CA LEU A 219 11.38 -30.91 -19.90
C LEU A 219 12.28 -32.01 -20.47
N HIS A 220 12.13 -33.24 -19.96
CA HIS A 220 12.91 -34.37 -20.44
C HIS A 220 12.67 -34.59 -21.93
N HIS A 221 13.78 -34.71 -22.66
CA HIS A 221 13.78 -35.05 -24.07
C HIS A 221 15.08 -35.76 -24.44
N SER A 222 15.08 -36.41 -25.60
CA SER A 222 16.26 -37.01 -26.21
C SER A 222 16.46 -36.47 -27.63
N HIS A 223 17.70 -36.51 -28.10
CA HIS A 223 18.06 -36.13 -29.47
C HIS A 223 18.53 -37.35 -30.25
N ALA A 224 18.10 -37.45 -31.51
CA ALA A 224 18.70 -38.41 -32.43
C ALA A 224 20.09 -37.90 -32.85
N TYR A 225 21.08 -38.79 -32.85
CA TYR A 225 22.40 -38.51 -33.42
C TYR A 225 22.73 -39.51 -34.53
N GLY A 226 23.51 -39.05 -35.49
CA GLY A 226 23.93 -39.85 -36.64
C GLY A 226 25.44 -40.01 -36.68
N THR A 227 25.90 -41.11 -37.25
CA THR A 227 27.30 -41.28 -37.65
C THR A 227 27.44 -40.92 -39.11
N ALA A 228 28.51 -40.22 -39.47
CA ALA A 228 28.84 -39.99 -40.87
C ALA A 228 29.12 -41.35 -41.54
N ALA A 229 28.29 -41.72 -42.51
CA ALA A 229 28.53 -42.93 -43.29
C ALA A 229 29.44 -42.58 -44.46
N ILE A 230 30.66 -43.13 -44.46
CA ILE A 230 31.53 -43.10 -45.64
C ILE A 230 31.15 -44.30 -46.51
N VAL A 231 30.47 -44.04 -47.62
CA VAL A 231 30.19 -45.09 -48.62
C VAL A 231 31.31 -45.06 -49.66
N GLN A 232 32.31 -45.94 -49.50
CA GLN A 232 33.32 -46.15 -50.52
C GLN A 232 32.76 -47.11 -51.58
N SER A 233 32.31 -46.57 -52.71
CA SER A 233 31.86 -47.38 -53.84
C SER A 233 33.03 -47.66 -54.80
N GLY A 234 33.61 -48.85 -54.68
CA GLY A 234 34.39 -49.50 -55.76
C GLY A 234 35.75 -48.87 -56.12
N VAL A 235 36.54 -49.65 -56.86
CA VAL A 235 37.92 -49.31 -57.26
C VAL A 235 37.91 -48.16 -58.27
N GLY A 236 38.09 -46.93 -57.78
CA GLY A 236 38.40 -45.76 -58.63
C GLY A 236 37.43 -44.57 -58.60
N ALA A 237 36.38 -44.55 -57.77
CA ALA A 237 35.48 -43.39 -57.65
C ALA A 237 35.73 -42.58 -56.36
N GLY A 238 35.60 -41.26 -56.46
CA GLY A 238 35.81 -40.31 -55.35
C GLY A 238 34.88 -40.58 -54.17
N VAL A 239 35.38 -40.30 -52.95
CA VAL A 239 34.62 -40.48 -51.71
C VAL A 239 33.31 -39.70 -51.78
N VAL A 240 32.18 -40.42 -51.79
CA VAL A 240 30.86 -39.80 -51.62
C VAL A 240 30.54 -39.82 -50.13
N THR A 241 30.64 -38.65 -49.50
CA THR A 241 30.14 -38.45 -48.13
C THR A 241 28.61 -38.43 -48.19
N GLY A 242 27.99 -39.60 -48.10
CA GLY A 242 26.55 -39.78 -48.22
C GLY A 242 25.85 -39.76 -46.86
N GLY A 243 25.40 -38.59 -46.40
CA GLY A 243 24.37 -38.41 -45.37
C GLY A 243 24.65 -38.97 -43.96
N ASN A 244 23.95 -38.41 -42.96
CA ASN A 244 23.97 -38.97 -41.60
C ASN A 244 22.94 -40.11 -41.50
N SER A 245 23.41 -41.33 -41.27
CA SER A 245 22.52 -42.44 -40.86
C SER A 245 22.25 -42.34 -39.36
N ARG A 246 20.99 -42.50 -38.92
CA ARG A 246 20.64 -42.45 -37.49
C ARG A 246 21.38 -43.57 -36.75
N ALA A 247 22.34 -43.20 -35.92
CA ALA A 247 23.17 -44.13 -35.16
C ALA A 247 22.53 -44.49 -33.82
N GLY A 248 21.74 -43.58 -33.26
CA GLY A 248 21.00 -43.80 -32.02
C GLY A 248 20.23 -42.57 -31.56
N THR A 249 19.84 -42.60 -30.30
CA THR A 249 19.27 -41.47 -29.55
C THR A 249 20.11 -41.27 -28.29
N THR A 250 20.28 -40.03 -27.87
CA THR A 250 20.79 -39.75 -26.53
C THR A 250 19.83 -40.31 -25.49
N GLU A 251 20.30 -40.46 -24.25
CA GLU A 251 19.41 -40.75 -23.14
C GLU A 251 18.44 -39.58 -22.93
N GLU A 252 17.28 -39.88 -22.35
CA GLU A 252 16.34 -38.84 -21.90
C GLU A 252 16.91 -38.16 -20.65
N ASN A 253 16.96 -36.83 -20.67
CA ASN A 253 17.42 -36.04 -19.54
C ASN A 253 16.54 -34.81 -19.35
N GLY A 254 16.18 -34.51 -18.10
CA GLY A 254 15.30 -33.39 -17.73
C GLY A 254 14.23 -33.80 -16.71
N GLY A 255 13.35 -32.86 -16.38
CA GLY A 255 12.19 -33.05 -15.50
C GLY A 255 10.87 -33.18 -16.27
N SER A 256 9.76 -33.02 -15.57
CA SER A 256 8.39 -33.08 -16.11
C SER A 256 7.96 -31.78 -16.80
N GLU A 257 8.73 -30.70 -16.71
CA GLU A 257 8.38 -29.39 -17.29
C GLU A 257 9.62 -28.54 -17.60
N THR A 258 9.54 -27.72 -18.66
CA THR A 258 10.48 -26.61 -18.88
C THR A 258 9.99 -25.38 -18.14
N ARG A 259 10.76 -24.86 -17.19
CA ARG A 259 10.38 -23.69 -16.38
C ARG A 259 11.58 -22.84 -15.98
N PRO A 260 11.41 -21.52 -15.80
CA PRO A 260 12.41 -20.68 -15.18
C PRO A 260 12.35 -20.77 -13.64
N VAL A 261 13.31 -20.12 -12.97
CA VAL A 261 13.27 -19.93 -11.51
C VAL A 261 12.05 -19.10 -11.14
N ASN A 262 11.27 -19.54 -10.15
CA ASN A 262 9.98 -18.91 -9.87
C ASN A 262 9.54 -18.99 -8.40
N THR A 263 8.69 -18.04 -8.00
CA THR A 263 8.07 -17.95 -6.67
C THR A 263 6.58 -18.28 -6.75
N ALA A 264 6.09 -19.08 -5.80
CA ALA A 264 4.70 -19.52 -5.74
C ALA A 264 3.75 -18.47 -5.11
N PHE A 265 2.68 -18.10 -5.80
CA PHE A 265 1.63 -17.19 -5.35
C PHE A 265 0.25 -17.84 -5.36
N ALA A 266 -0.66 -17.45 -4.47
CA ALA A 266 -2.01 -17.97 -4.53
C ALA A 266 -2.71 -17.48 -5.83
N PRO A 267 -3.38 -18.36 -6.60
CA PRO A 267 -4.21 -17.93 -7.71
C PRO A 267 -5.41 -17.16 -7.13
N ARG A 268 -5.54 -15.88 -7.49
CA ARG A 268 -6.60 -15.00 -7.01
C ARG A 268 -7.17 -14.20 -8.18
N ILE A 269 -8.49 -14.01 -8.17
CA ILE A 269 -9.20 -13.10 -9.07
C ILE A 269 -9.77 -11.99 -8.18
N HIS A 270 -9.55 -10.74 -8.56
CA HIS A 270 -10.17 -9.60 -7.90
C HIS A 270 -11.65 -9.53 -8.32
N VAL A 271 -12.55 -9.36 -7.36
CA VAL A 271 -14.01 -9.25 -7.59
C VAL A 271 -14.51 -7.88 -7.18
#